data_AF-A0A7Y6XYU8-F1
#
_entry.id   AF-A0A7Y6XYU8-F1
#
_cell.length_a   1.000
_cell.length_b   1.000
_cell.length_c   1.000
_cell.angle_alpha   90.00
_cell.angle_beta   90.00
_cell.angle_gamma   90.00
#
_symmetry.space_group_name_H-M   'P 1'
#
loop_
_entity.id
_entity.type
_entity.pdbx_description
1 polymer ?
#
loop_
_entity_poly.entity_id
_entity_poly.type
_entity_poly.pdbx_seq_one_letter_code
_entity_poly.pdbx_strand_id
1 'polypeptide(L)'
;MAGSGQPQDRLDRVVRVIAQNMVAEVCSIYLARAGGILELFATEGLKEEAVHQTRLRVGEGLVGLVAERGLPLNLSEAPQHPRFVYRPETGEDIYHSFLGVPILRTGKVVGVLVVQNVAPRRYKPEEVEALQTISMVIAELVASGALVAKEELSEDSTTVGEPVTLDGMSLAGGVGAGVAVFHQPQVHITRTVADDVDLEKVRLEEAIAELRLQLEQLIEHPDLAHGGEHREVLETYRMFAYDEGWQEKMRDAVLSGLTAEAAVDRVQQENRARMYKIRDPYLRERIADFEDLATRLIRIIQGDKSDYRTKLTEDAILVARTIGPAEL
;
A
#
# COMPACT_ATOMS: atom_id res chain seq x y z
N MET A 1 20.50 -14.14 -19.56
CA MET A 1 19.72 -14.12 -20.82
C MET A 1 18.39 -13.46 -20.52
N ALA A 2 18.16 -12.24 -21.04
CA ALA A 2 16.97 -11.45 -20.74
C ALA A 2 15.77 -11.98 -21.54
N GLY A 3 14.72 -12.42 -20.85
CA GLY A 3 13.55 -13.05 -21.46
C GLY A 3 12.72 -12.08 -22.31
N SER A 4 12.75 -12.32 -23.62
CA SER A 4 11.94 -11.66 -24.66
C SER A 4 10.53 -12.26 -24.76
N GLY A 5 9.69 -12.03 -23.75
CA GLY A 5 8.24 -12.27 -23.83
C GLY A 5 7.47 -10.95 -23.78
N GLN A 6 6.27 -10.91 -24.38
CA GLN A 6 5.38 -9.75 -24.23
C GLN A 6 5.02 -9.57 -22.73
N PRO A 7 4.71 -8.35 -22.26
CA PRO A 7 4.38 -8.09 -20.86
C PRO A 7 3.32 -9.05 -20.29
N GLN A 8 2.31 -9.39 -21.09
CA GLN A 8 1.28 -10.37 -20.76
C GLN A 8 1.84 -11.78 -20.46
N ASP A 9 2.74 -12.30 -21.29
CA ASP A 9 3.35 -13.63 -21.09
C ASP A 9 4.12 -13.72 -19.75
N ARG A 10 4.56 -12.58 -19.22
CA ARG A 10 5.25 -12.51 -17.92
C ARG A 10 4.24 -12.60 -16.79
N LEU A 11 3.14 -11.84 -16.87
CA LEU A 11 2.04 -11.92 -15.92
C LEU A 11 1.46 -13.33 -15.84
N ASP A 12 1.21 -13.96 -16.98
CA ASP A 12 0.67 -15.33 -17.04
C ASP A 12 1.61 -16.35 -16.41
N ARG A 13 2.93 -16.15 -16.55
CA ARG A 13 3.93 -16.98 -15.85
C ARG A 13 3.93 -16.72 -14.35
N VAL A 14 3.79 -15.47 -13.92
CA VAL A 14 3.74 -15.10 -12.51
C VAL A 14 2.54 -15.76 -11.83
N VAL A 15 1.34 -15.66 -12.39
CA VAL A 15 0.14 -16.30 -11.79
C VAL A 15 0.27 -17.82 -11.72
N ARG A 16 0.84 -18.48 -12.74
CA ARG A 16 1.13 -19.92 -12.72
C ARG A 16 2.07 -20.33 -11.59
N VAL A 17 3.19 -19.62 -11.44
CA VAL A 17 4.18 -19.93 -10.39
C VAL A 17 3.59 -19.73 -9.00
N ILE A 18 2.77 -18.68 -8.82
CA ILE A 18 2.11 -18.42 -7.54
C ILE A 18 1.08 -19.51 -7.24
N ALA A 19 0.24 -19.90 -8.21
CA ALA A 19 -0.74 -20.97 -8.04
C ALA A 19 -0.07 -22.28 -7.59
N GLN A 20 1.03 -22.66 -8.22
CA GLN A 20 1.80 -23.86 -7.86
C GLN A 20 2.40 -23.78 -6.46
N ASN A 21 3.03 -22.67 -6.10
CA ASN A 21 3.66 -22.49 -4.79
C ASN A 21 2.64 -22.42 -3.65
N MET A 22 1.48 -21.83 -3.89
CA MET A 22 0.39 -21.71 -2.92
C MET A 22 -0.49 -22.96 -2.85
N VAL A 23 -0.27 -23.94 -3.75
CA VAL A 23 -1.15 -25.11 -3.94
C VAL A 23 -2.60 -24.65 -4.11
N ALA A 24 -2.79 -23.67 -4.99
CA ALA A 24 -4.08 -23.07 -5.33
C ALA A 24 -4.48 -23.47 -6.75
N GLU A 25 -5.74 -23.85 -6.95
CA GLU A 25 -6.28 -24.11 -8.30
C GLU A 25 -6.48 -22.82 -9.10
N VAL A 26 -6.60 -21.67 -8.43
CA VAL A 26 -6.68 -20.35 -9.08
C VAL A 26 -5.64 -19.39 -8.52
N CYS A 27 -5.04 -18.62 -9.42
CA CYS A 27 -4.32 -17.40 -9.09
C CYS A 27 -4.67 -16.31 -10.09
N SER A 28 -5.08 -15.13 -9.64
CA SER A 28 -5.52 -14.03 -10.50
C SER A 28 -4.93 -12.70 -10.05
N ILE A 29 -4.53 -11.86 -11.02
CA ILE A 29 -4.06 -10.49 -10.79
C ILE A 29 -5.09 -9.52 -11.37
N TYR A 30 -5.65 -8.69 -10.50
CA TYR A 30 -6.47 -7.55 -10.88
C TYR A 30 -5.65 -6.28 -10.72
N LEU A 31 -5.60 -5.40 -11.72
CA LEU A 31 -4.89 -4.13 -11.61
C LEU A 31 -5.85 -2.95 -11.71
N ALA A 32 -5.53 -1.88 -10.99
CA ALA A 32 -6.31 -0.66 -10.99
C ALA A 32 -6.07 0.13 -12.29
N ARG A 33 -7.17 0.46 -12.98
CA ARG A 33 -7.26 1.41 -14.08
C ARG A 33 -7.70 2.79 -13.55
N ALA A 34 -7.73 3.78 -14.42
CA ALA A 34 -8.33 5.07 -14.11
C ALA A 34 -9.82 4.92 -13.72
N GLY A 35 -10.36 5.90 -12.99
CA GLY A 35 -11.77 5.88 -12.56
C GLY A 35 -12.12 4.88 -11.44
N GLY A 36 -11.12 4.26 -10.78
CA GLY A 36 -11.36 3.34 -9.65
C GLY A 36 -11.91 1.98 -10.09
N ILE A 37 -11.54 1.54 -11.29
CA ILE A 37 -11.90 0.24 -11.86
C ILE A 37 -10.74 -0.73 -11.64
N LEU A 38 -11.04 -1.95 -11.24
CA LEU A 38 -10.12 -3.08 -11.25
C LEU A 38 -10.45 -3.96 -12.45
N GLU A 39 -9.43 -4.31 -13.21
CA GLU A 39 -9.54 -5.18 -14.38
C GLU A 39 -8.75 -6.46 -14.13
N LEU A 40 -9.27 -7.61 -14.56
CA LEU A 40 -8.54 -8.87 -14.55
C LEU A 40 -7.47 -8.86 -15.65
N PHE A 41 -6.20 -8.84 -15.27
CA PHE A 41 -5.07 -8.80 -16.22
C PHE A 41 -4.46 -10.15 -16.50
N ALA A 42 -4.49 -11.07 -15.53
CA ALA A 42 -3.95 -12.41 -15.71
C ALA A 42 -4.61 -13.37 -14.74
N THR A 43 -4.76 -14.61 -15.17
CA THR A 43 -5.30 -15.68 -14.35
C THR A 43 -4.69 -17.03 -14.73
N GLU A 44 -4.54 -17.90 -13.73
CA GLU A 44 -4.41 -19.33 -13.88
C GLU A 44 -5.65 -19.93 -13.21
N GLY A 45 -6.34 -20.86 -13.88
CA GLY A 45 -7.49 -21.60 -13.33
C GLY A 45 -8.87 -21.01 -13.67
N LEU A 46 -9.02 -19.68 -13.76
CA LEU A 46 -10.25 -19.09 -14.32
C LEU A 46 -10.26 -19.17 -15.85
N LYS A 47 -11.40 -18.85 -16.46
CA LYS A 47 -11.54 -18.77 -17.93
C LYS A 47 -10.60 -17.70 -18.52
N GLU A 48 -9.79 -18.07 -19.49
CA GLU A 48 -8.86 -17.15 -20.15
C GLU A 48 -9.59 -16.00 -20.86
N GLU A 49 -10.81 -16.24 -21.37
CA GLU A 49 -11.61 -15.21 -22.05
C GLU A 49 -12.07 -14.09 -21.10
N ALA A 50 -11.98 -14.31 -19.79
CA ALA A 50 -12.32 -13.31 -18.77
C ALA A 50 -11.23 -12.25 -18.61
N VAL A 51 -9.99 -12.52 -19.07
CA VAL A 51 -8.87 -11.59 -19.03
C VAL A 51 -9.17 -10.38 -19.91
N HIS A 52 -8.92 -9.18 -19.38
CA HIS A 52 -9.30 -7.87 -19.94
C HIS A 52 -10.80 -7.60 -20.14
N GLN A 53 -11.67 -8.60 -19.98
CA GLN A 53 -13.13 -8.43 -20.04
C GLN A 53 -13.74 -8.17 -18.67
N THR A 54 -13.24 -8.85 -17.64
CA THR A 54 -13.80 -8.73 -16.29
C THR A 54 -13.34 -7.45 -15.63
N ARG A 55 -14.31 -6.57 -15.34
CA ARG A 55 -14.09 -5.28 -14.66
C ARG A 55 -15.04 -5.11 -13.49
N LEU A 56 -14.54 -4.56 -12.40
CA LEU A 56 -15.29 -4.28 -11.17
C LEU A 56 -14.83 -2.96 -10.55
N ARG A 57 -15.69 -2.28 -9.81
CA ARG A 57 -15.30 -1.06 -9.08
C ARG A 57 -14.60 -1.38 -7.77
N VAL A 58 -13.79 -0.45 -7.28
CA VAL A 58 -13.35 -0.47 -5.88
C VAL A 58 -14.60 -0.50 -4.97
N GLY A 59 -14.61 -1.40 -3.99
CA GLY A 59 -15.74 -1.69 -3.10
C GLY A 59 -16.76 -2.72 -3.64
N GLU A 60 -16.65 -3.12 -4.91
CA GLU A 60 -17.53 -4.12 -5.53
C GLU A 60 -16.95 -5.53 -5.42
N GLY A 61 -17.74 -6.50 -4.94
CA GLY A 61 -17.26 -7.87 -4.80
C GLY A 61 -16.19 -8.04 -3.72
N LEU A 62 -15.63 -9.25 -3.60
CA LEU A 62 -14.54 -9.52 -2.65
C LEU A 62 -13.23 -8.88 -3.07
N VAL A 63 -12.96 -8.84 -4.37
CA VAL A 63 -11.77 -8.21 -4.94
C VAL A 63 -11.81 -6.70 -4.72
N GLY A 64 -12.94 -6.04 -5.03
CA GLY A 64 -13.11 -4.62 -4.77
C GLY A 64 -13.10 -4.28 -3.28
N LEU A 65 -13.58 -5.18 -2.40
CA LEU A 65 -13.47 -5.01 -0.95
C LEU A 65 -12.02 -5.02 -0.45
N VAL A 66 -11.18 -5.92 -0.99
CA VAL A 66 -9.74 -5.94 -0.70
C VAL A 66 -9.09 -4.65 -1.17
N ALA A 67 -9.46 -4.15 -2.35
CA ALA A 67 -8.93 -2.89 -2.86
C ALA A 67 -9.39 -1.67 -2.06
N GLU A 68 -10.65 -1.63 -1.63
CA GLU A 68 -11.22 -0.54 -0.83
C GLU A 68 -10.53 -0.42 0.53
N ARG A 69 -10.36 -1.56 1.22
CA ARG A 69 -9.72 -1.59 2.55
C ARG A 69 -8.21 -1.54 2.47
N GLY A 70 -7.66 -2.02 1.35
CA GLY A 70 -6.24 -2.30 1.18
C GLY A 70 -5.73 -3.28 2.24
N LEU A 71 -6.49 -4.32 2.56
CA LEU A 71 -6.14 -5.36 3.53
C LEU A 71 -6.40 -6.76 3.00
N PRO A 72 -5.64 -7.77 3.43
CA PRO A 72 -5.94 -9.16 3.11
C PRO A 72 -7.34 -9.59 3.53
N LEU A 73 -8.00 -10.38 2.69
CA LEU A 73 -9.27 -11.04 2.97
C LEU A 73 -9.12 -12.54 2.77
N ASN A 74 -9.25 -13.31 3.86
CA ASN A 74 -9.07 -14.76 3.89
C ASN A 74 -10.34 -15.46 4.38
N LEU A 75 -11.05 -16.07 3.44
CA LEU A 75 -12.36 -16.70 3.61
C LEU A 75 -12.27 -18.18 3.22
N SER A 76 -12.88 -19.05 4.02
CA SER A 76 -13.04 -20.47 3.67
C SER A 76 -14.23 -20.72 2.76
N GLU A 77 -15.20 -19.80 2.75
CA GLU A 77 -16.42 -19.84 1.94
C GLU A 77 -16.73 -18.43 1.43
N ALA A 78 -16.25 -18.15 0.22
CA ALA A 78 -16.43 -16.88 -0.47
C ALA A 78 -17.90 -16.61 -0.84
N PRO A 79 -18.68 -17.57 -1.38
CA PRO A 79 -20.07 -17.32 -1.78
C PRO A 79 -21.00 -16.91 -0.63
N GLN A 80 -20.64 -17.26 0.62
CA GLN A 80 -21.42 -16.92 1.81
C GLN A 80 -21.16 -15.48 2.31
N HIS A 81 -20.14 -14.80 1.77
CA HIS A 81 -19.78 -13.46 2.24
C HIS A 81 -20.78 -12.41 1.70
N PRO A 82 -21.30 -11.48 2.53
CA PRO A 82 -22.34 -10.53 2.11
C PRO A 82 -21.97 -9.60 0.95
N ARG A 83 -20.67 -9.39 0.74
CA ARG A 83 -20.12 -8.60 -0.39
C ARG A 83 -19.64 -9.47 -1.56
N PHE A 84 -19.97 -10.76 -1.58
CA PHE A 84 -19.68 -11.60 -2.74
C PHE A 84 -20.52 -11.13 -3.93
N VAL A 85 -19.88 -10.94 -5.07
CA VAL A 85 -20.52 -10.57 -6.33
C VAL A 85 -20.05 -11.60 -7.34
N TYR A 86 -20.98 -12.39 -7.85
CA TYR A 86 -20.71 -13.47 -8.80
C TYR A 86 -20.49 -12.92 -10.21
N ARG A 87 -19.39 -13.33 -10.87
CA ARG A 87 -19.08 -13.03 -12.26
C ARG A 87 -19.10 -14.30 -13.12
N PRO A 88 -20.20 -14.63 -13.82
CA PRO A 88 -20.31 -15.88 -14.59
C PRO A 88 -19.26 -16.00 -15.70
N GLU A 89 -18.77 -14.87 -16.22
CA GLU A 89 -17.72 -14.80 -17.23
C GLU A 89 -16.39 -15.41 -16.76
N THR A 90 -16.11 -15.45 -15.45
CA THR A 90 -14.86 -16.00 -14.91
C THR A 90 -14.89 -17.52 -14.70
N GLY A 91 -16.08 -18.11 -14.56
CA GLY A 91 -16.24 -19.51 -14.18
C GLY A 91 -15.88 -19.80 -12.72
N GLU A 92 -16.00 -18.80 -11.84
CA GLU A 92 -15.56 -18.92 -10.44
C GLU A 92 -16.51 -19.73 -9.52
N ASP A 93 -17.60 -20.28 -10.04
CA ASP A 93 -18.71 -20.87 -9.26
C ASP A 93 -18.32 -22.09 -8.42
N ILE A 94 -17.29 -22.83 -8.83
CA ILE A 94 -16.83 -24.04 -8.14
C ILE A 94 -15.86 -23.76 -7.00
N TYR A 95 -15.40 -22.52 -6.83
CA TYR A 95 -14.37 -22.19 -5.83
C TYR A 95 -14.99 -21.69 -4.52
N HIS A 96 -14.54 -22.31 -3.43
CA HIS A 96 -15.06 -22.04 -2.09
C HIS A 96 -14.13 -21.11 -1.31
N SER A 97 -12.84 -21.39 -1.26
CA SER A 97 -11.91 -20.53 -0.53
C SER A 97 -11.49 -19.30 -1.34
N PHE A 98 -11.19 -18.21 -0.63
CA PHE A 98 -10.70 -16.97 -1.23
C PHE A 98 -9.63 -16.36 -0.31
N LEU A 99 -8.45 -16.13 -0.86
CA LEU A 99 -7.46 -15.24 -0.28
C LEU A 99 -7.12 -14.14 -1.29
N GLY A 100 -7.61 -12.95 -1.02
CA GLY A 100 -7.21 -11.75 -1.74
C GLY A 100 -6.25 -10.93 -0.91
N VAL A 101 -5.12 -10.54 -1.47
CA VAL A 101 -4.16 -9.60 -0.87
C VAL A 101 -4.03 -8.37 -1.77
N PRO A 102 -3.96 -7.16 -1.18
CA PRO A 102 -3.80 -5.95 -1.97
C PRO A 102 -2.37 -5.88 -2.55
N ILE A 103 -2.26 -5.42 -3.79
CA ILE A 103 -0.99 -5.03 -4.41
C ILE A 103 -0.79 -3.56 -4.04
N LEU A 104 0.07 -3.32 -3.06
CA LEU A 104 0.31 -2.00 -2.46
C LEU A 104 1.64 -1.42 -2.96
N ARG A 105 1.61 -0.13 -3.31
CA ARG A 105 2.80 0.65 -3.60
C ARG A 105 2.69 2.01 -2.95
N THR A 106 3.63 2.36 -2.07
CA THR A 106 3.67 3.65 -1.37
C THR A 106 2.30 3.97 -0.73
N GLY A 107 1.73 3.01 0.00
CA GLY A 107 0.41 3.14 0.64
C GLY A 107 -0.83 3.16 -0.27
N LYS A 108 -0.66 3.15 -1.61
CA LYS A 108 -1.77 3.09 -2.57
C LYS A 108 -2.00 1.65 -3.06
N VAL A 109 -3.26 1.24 -3.12
CA VAL A 109 -3.64 0.00 -3.80
C VAL A 109 -3.56 0.22 -5.31
N VAL A 110 -2.68 -0.53 -5.97
CA VAL A 110 -2.53 -0.55 -7.44
C VAL A 110 -3.14 -1.80 -8.06
N GLY A 111 -3.61 -2.75 -7.25
CA GLY A 111 -4.26 -3.96 -7.69
C GLY A 111 -4.58 -4.92 -6.55
N VAL A 112 -5.02 -6.12 -6.88
CA VAL A 112 -5.32 -7.21 -5.95
C VAL A 112 -4.82 -8.52 -6.55
N LEU A 113 -4.05 -9.26 -5.76
CA LEU A 113 -3.65 -10.63 -6.06
C LEU A 113 -4.60 -11.58 -5.33
N VAL A 114 -5.16 -12.55 -6.04
CA VAL A 114 -6.19 -13.46 -5.51
C VAL A 114 -5.78 -14.89 -5.75
N VAL A 115 -5.95 -15.75 -4.74
CA VAL A 115 -5.88 -17.20 -4.88
C VAL A 115 -7.15 -17.86 -4.33
N GLN A 116 -7.57 -18.95 -4.96
CA GLN A 116 -8.79 -19.68 -4.59
C GLN A 116 -8.58 -21.19 -4.70
N ASN A 117 -9.34 -21.96 -3.93
CA ASN A 117 -9.42 -23.42 -4.03
C ASN A 117 -10.87 -23.91 -4.12
N VAL A 118 -11.04 -25.08 -4.74
CA VAL A 118 -12.33 -25.79 -4.77
C VAL A 118 -12.69 -26.29 -3.37
N ALA A 119 -11.71 -26.82 -2.62
CA ALA A 119 -11.96 -27.25 -1.25
C ALA A 119 -12.12 -26.05 -0.30
N PRO A 120 -13.14 -26.03 0.58
CA PRO A 120 -13.24 -25.03 1.64
C PRO A 120 -11.99 -25.08 2.51
N ARG A 121 -11.25 -23.97 2.55
CA ARG A 121 -9.98 -23.87 3.25
C ARG A 121 -9.75 -22.46 3.75
N ARG A 122 -9.20 -22.34 4.95
CA ARG A 122 -8.64 -21.08 5.43
C ARG A 122 -7.12 -21.13 5.32
N TYR A 123 -6.54 -20.19 4.58
CA TYR A 123 -5.08 -20.11 4.46
C TYR A 123 -4.46 -19.78 5.81
N LYS A 124 -3.32 -20.40 6.12
CA LYS A 124 -2.62 -20.16 7.39
C LYS A 124 -1.96 -18.77 7.39
N PRO A 125 -1.66 -18.18 8.55
CA PRO A 125 -1.00 -16.88 8.63
C PRO A 125 0.28 -16.79 7.78
N GLU A 126 1.09 -17.84 7.77
CA GLU A 126 2.35 -17.89 7.02
C GLU A 126 2.10 -17.85 5.49
N GLU A 127 1.00 -18.44 5.03
CA GLU A 127 0.60 -18.42 3.62
C GLU A 127 0.07 -17.04 3.21
N VAL A 128 -0.68 -16.38 4.10
CA VAL A 128 -1.14 -15.01 3.88
C VAL A 128 0.06 -14.06 3.78
N GLU A 129 1.02 -14.20 4.70
CA GLU A 129 2.23 -13.39 4.70
C GLU A 129 3.11 -13.63 3.47
N ALA A 130 3.24 -14.88 3.03
CA ALA A 130 3.96 -15.21 1.80
C ALA A 130 3.32 -14.54 0.58
N LEU A 131 1.98 -14.62 0.46
CA LEU A 131 1.27 -13.98 -0.64
C LEU A 131 1.36 -12.45 -0.60
N GLN A 132 1.37 -11.85 0.60
CA GLN A 132 1.62 -10.41 0.75
C GLN A 132 3.02 -10.01 0.27
N THR A 133 4.07 -10.76 0.61
CA THR A 133 5.43 -10.51 0.11
C THR A 133 5.48 -10.58 -1.41
N ILE A 134 4.85 -11.59 -2.00
CA ILE A 134 4.73 -11.72 -3.46
C ILE A 134 4.02 -10.51 -4.06
N SER A 135 2.94 -10.06 -3.43
CA SER A 135 2.16 -8.88 -3.83
C SER A 135 3.01 -7.61 -3.86
N MET A 136 3.88 -7.41 -2.87
CA MET A 136 4.82 -6.27 -2.83
C MET A 136 5.80 -6.30 -4.01
N VAL A 137 6.33 -7.49 -4.35
CA VAL A 137 7.23 -7.63 -5.52
C VAL A 137 6.48 -7.34 -6.83
N ILE A 138 5.26 -7.84 -6.97
CA ILE A 138 4.41 -7.55 -8.14
C ILE A 138 4.15 -6.04 -8.27
N ALA A 139 3.91 -5.34 -7.15
CA ALA A 139 3.65 -3.91 -7.16
C ALA A 139 4.77 -3.11 -7.85
N GLU A 140 6.03 -3.47 -7.61
CA GLU A 140 7.16 -2.79 -8.22
C GLU A 140 7.39 -3.20 -9.68
N LEU A 141 7.13 -4.47 -10.02
CA LEU A 141 7.18 -4.94 -11.40
C LEU A 141 6.10 -4.30 -12.29
N VAL A 142 4.92 -4.02 -11.74
CA VAL A 142 3.87 -3.25 -12.42
C VAL A 142 4.32 -1.79 -12.60
N ALA A 143 4.86 -1.16 -11.56
CA ALA A 143 5.22 0.25 -11.62
C ALA A 143 6.43 0.58 -12.52
N SER A 144 7.40 -0.33 -12.60
CA SER A 144 8.54 -0.25 -13.52
C SER A 144 8.14 -0.43 -14.99
N GLY A 145 6.89 -0.84 -15.27
CA GLY A 145 6.42 -1.20 -16.60
C GLY A 145 6.89 -2.57 -17.08
N ALA A 146 7.48 -3.38 -16.18
CA ALA A 146 8.04 -4.68 -16.53
C ALA A 146 6.97 -5.75 -16.80
N LEU A 147 5.78 -5.59 -16.21
CA LEU A 147 4.63 -6.48 -16.35
C LEU A 147 3.47 -5.91 -17.18
N VAL A 148 3.27 -4.58 -17.15
CA VAL A 148 2.18 -3.89 -17.86
C VAL A 148 2.69 -2.56 -18.39
N ALA A 149 2.36 -2.20 -19.62
CA ALA A 149 2.72 -0.90 -20.18
C ALA A 149 2.02 0.23 -19.38
N LYS A 150 2.73 1.34 -19.12
CA LYS A 150 2.17 2.45 -18.33
C LYS A 150 0.94 3.04 -19.00
N GLU A 151 0.95 3.04 -20.33
CA GLU A 151 -0.11 3.52 -21.22
C GLU A 151 -1.42 2.76 -20.96
N GLU A 152 -1.34 1.45 -20.80
CA GLU A 152 -2.48 0.60 -20.48
C GLU A 152 -3.08 1.02 -19.13
N LEU A 153 -2.28 1.14 -18.06
CA LEU A 153 -2.79 1.54 -16.73
C LEU A 153 -3.38 2.96 -16.70
N SER A 154 -3.02 3.80 -17.67
CA SER A 154 -3.47 5.19 -17.80
C SER A 154 -4.69 5.40 -18.70
N GLU A 155 -5.30 4.36 -19.25
CA GLU A 155 -6.51 4.54 -20.07
C GLU A 155 -7.69 5.03 -19.22
N ASP A 156 -8.20 6.19 -19.62
CA ASP A 156 -9.18 7.10 -19.01
C ASP A 156 -8.69 8.06 -17.91
N SER A 157 -7.57 8.76 -18.14
CA SER A 157 -7.51 10.14 -17.66
C SER A 157 -8.62 10.95 -18.33
N THR A 158 -9.58 11.39 -17.53
CA THR A 158 -10.03 12.80 -17.50
C THR A 158 -9.42 13.65 -18.61
N THR A 159 -10.27 14.24 -19.45
CA THR A 159 -9.98 15.41 -20.27
C THR A 159 -9.01 16.34 -19.53
N VAL A 160 -7.73 16.25 -19.87
CA VAL A 160 -6.70 17.16 -19.36
C VAL A 160 -7.04 18.53 -19.92
N GLY A 161 -7.61 19.41 -19.10
CA GLY A 161 -7.92 20.79 -19.48
C GLY A 161 -9.24 21.39 -18.96
N GLU A 162 -10.15 20.61 -18.38
CA GLU A 162 -11.40 21.17 -17.83
C GLU A 162 -11.28 21.51 -16.34
N PRO A 163 -11.81 22.66 -15.88
CA PRO A 163 -11.85 23.01 -14.46
C PRO A 163 -12.63 21.97 -13.66
N VAL A 164 -12.01 21.40 -12.64
CA VAL A 164 -12.67 20.47 -11.70
C VAL A 164 -13.09 21.24 -10.45
N THR A 165 -14.36 21.11 -10.05
CA THR A 165 -14.86 21.61 -8.77
C THR A 165 -14.99 20.44 -7.79
N LEU A 166 -14.46 20.61 -6.58
CA LEU A 166 -14.50 19.62 -5.51
C LEU A 166 -15.18 20.23 -4.28
N ASP A 167 -16.12 19.50 -3.69
CA ASP A 167 -16.78 19.89 -2.44
C ASP A 167 -15.92 19.47 -1.22
N GLY A 168 -15.90 20.30 -0.17
CA GLY A 168 -15.09 20.04 1.03
C GLY A 168 -15.56 20.79 2.27
N MET A 169 -14.89 20.55 3.41
CA MET A 169 -15.12 21.25 4.67
C MET A 169 -14.10 22.38 4.84
N SER A 170 -14.57 23.59 5.16
CA SER A 170 -13.72 24.75 5.42
C SER A 170 -13.17 24.70 6.84
N LEU A 171 -11.84 24.62 6.98
CA LEU A 171 -11.14 24.70 8.28
C LEU A 171 -10.79 26.14 8.68
N ALA A 172 -10.44 26.97 7.70
CA ALA A 172 -10.17 28.39 7.87
C ALA A 172 -10.89 29.18 6.76
N GLY A 173 -11.53 30.30 7.11
CA GLY A 173 -12.24 31.13 6.15
C GLY A 173 -11.27 31.93 5.26
N GLY A 174 -11.63 32.11 3.99
CA GLY A 174 -10.85 32.90 3.05
C GLY A 174 -11.07 32.46 1.60
N VAL A 175 -10.47 33.18 0.66
CA VAL A 175 -10.38 32.80 -0.76
C VAL A 175 -8.90 32.82 -1.15
N GLY A 176 -8.38 31.68 -1.58
CA GLY A 176 -7.02 31.53 -2.10
C GLY A 176 -7.06 31.29 -3.61
N ALA A 177 -6.14 31.93 -4.34
CA ALA A 177 -5.90 31.69 -5.75
C ALA A 177 -4.38 31.60 -5.96
N GLY A 178 -3.93 30.58 -6.69
CA GLY A 178 -2.51 30.26 -6.73
C GLY A 178 -2.20 29.00 -7.51
N VAL A 179 -0.93 28.63 -7.54
CA VAL A 179 -0.44 27.44 -8.24
C VAL A 179 -0.60 26.23 -7.33
N ALA A 180 -1.30 25.20 -7.81
CA ALA A 180 -1.43 23.95 -7.08
C ALA A 180 -0.05 23.27 -6.96
N VAL A 181 0.45 23.17 -5.74
CA VAL A 181 1.68 22.44 -5.40
C VAL A 181 1.26 21.19 -4.66
N PHE A 182 1.52 20.03 -5.25
CA PHE A 182 1.23 18.77 -4.57
C PHE A 182 2.24 18.55 -3.45
N HIS A 183 1.73 18.39 -2.24
CA HIS A 183 2.48 17.77 -1.16
C HIS A 183 2.77 16.33 -1.59
N GLN A 184 4.01 16.05 -2.00
CA GLN A 184 4.43 14.74 -2.46
C GLN A 184 5.33 14.07 -1.42
N PRO A 185 4.78 13.36 -0.42
CA PRO A 185 5.55 12.44 0.40
C PRO A 185 5.69 11.09 -0.31
N GLN A 186 5.92 11.05 -1.62
CA GLN A 186 5.97 9.77 -2.34
C GLN A 186 7.33 9.10 -2.13
N VAL A 187 7.39 8.29 -1.08
CA VAL A 187 8.53 7.42 -0.82
C VAL A 187 8.46 6.22 -1.78
N HIS A 188 9.30 6.23 -2.81
CA HIS A 188 9.30 5.18 -3.82
C HIS A 188 10.28 4.08 -3.41
N ILE A 189 9.74 2.95 -2.95
CA ILE A 189 10.54 1.74 -2.69
C ILE A 189 10.84 1.09 -4.04
N THR A 190 12.02 1.35 -4.59
CA THR A 190 12.43 0.84 -5.90
C THR A 190 13.02 -0.57 -5.83
N ARG A 191 13.46 -0.99 -4.64
CA ARG A 191 14.05 -2.31 -4.40
C ARG A 191 13.40 -2.89 -3.15
N THR A 192 12.89 -4.12 -3.24
CA THR A 192 12.28 -4.81 -2.11
C THR A 192 13.15 -5.94 -1.56
N VAL A 193 13.96 -6.55 -2.43
CA VAL A 193 14.85 -7.67 -2.07
C VAL A 193 16.25 -7.12 -1.77
N ALA A 194 16.78 -7.50 -0.61
CA ALA A 194 18.12 -7.11 -0.16
C ALA A 194 19.20 -7.90 -0.91
N ASP A 195 20.25 -7.21 -1.37
CA ASP A 195 21.48 -7.86 -1.84
C ASP A 195 22.35 -8.31 -0.67
N ASP A 196 22.36 -7.52 0.42
CA ASP A 196 23.15 -7.74 1.63
C ASP A 196 22.29 -7.42 2.86
N VAL A 197 21.89 -8.47 3.58
CA VAL A 197 21.02 -8.36 4.76
C VAL A 197 21.71 -7.66 5.92
N ASP A 198 23.03 -7.85 6.09
CA ASP A 198 23.78 -7.23 7.18
C ASP A 198 23.90 -5.72 6.98
N LEU A 199 24.10 -5.28 5.73
CA LEU A 199 24.08 -3.86 5.37
C LEU A 199 22.71 -3.23 5.61
N GLU A 200 21.63 -3.88 5.16
CA GLU A 200 20.26 -3.38 5.34
C GLU A 200 19.86 -3.29 6.82
N LYS A 201 20.36 -4.21 7.65
CA LYS A 201 20.19 -4.14 9.11
C LYS A 201 20.85 -2.88 9.69
N VAL A 202 22.08 -2.57 9.29
CA VAL A 202 22.77 -1.34 9.74
C VAL A 202 21.99 -0.10 9.30
N ARG A 203 21.57 -0.04 8.03
CA ARG A 203 20.77 1.08 7.49
C ARG A 203 19.48 1.31 8.29
N LEU A 204 18.78 0.24 8.65
CA LEU A 204 17.55 0.34 9.45
C LEU A 204 17.83 0.90 10.86
N GLU A 205 18.85 0.40 11.55
CA GLU A 205 19.20 0.86 12.90
C GLU A 205 19.65 2.34 12.91
N GLU A 206 20.46 2.75 11.93
CA GLU A 206 20.87 4.15 11.76
C GLU A 206 19.66 5.07 11.52
N ALA A 207 18.72 4.64 10.66
CA ALA A 207 17.52 5.42 10.36
C ALA A 207 16.58 5.55 11.57
N ILE A 208 16.44 4.50 12.38
CA ILE A 208 15.65 4.56 13.63
C ILE A 208 16.31 5.52 14.63
N ALA A 209 17.63 5.49 14.75
CA ALA A 209 18.36 6.42 15.61
C ALA A 209 18.19 7.88 15.15
N GLU A 210 18.30 8.14 13.85
CA GLU A 210 18.06 9.47 13.28
C GLU A 210 16.60 9.93 13.50
N LEU A 211 15.62 9.05 13.28
CA LEU A 211 14.21 9.36 13.51
C LEU A 211 13.95 9.81 14.95
N ARG A 212 14.53 9.11 15.94
CA ARG A 212 14.41 9.47 17.36
C ARG A 212 15.01 10.84 17.64
N LEU A 213 16.20 11.11 17.12
CA LEU A 213 16.87 12.40 17.30
C LEU A 213 16.06 13.56 16.68
N GLN A 214 15.48 13.36 15.50
CA GLN A 214 14.62 14.37 14.89
C GLN A 214 13.30 14.58 15.66
N LEU A 215 12.76 13.55 16.32
CA LEU A 215 11.57 13.69 17.17
C LEU A 215 11.87 14.43 18.49
N GLU A 216 13.00 14.13 19.13
CA GLU A 216 13.43 14.85 20.34
C GLU A 216 13.59 16.35 20.07
N GLN A 217 14.23 16.71 18.96
CA GLN A 217 14.39 18.12 18.55
C GLN A 217 13.05 18.84 18.32
N LEU A 218 12.07 18.14 17.73
CA LEU A 218 10.72 18.71 17.52
C LEU A 218 10.00 18.92 18.85
N ILE A 219 10.11 17.98 19.80
CA ILE A 219 9.46 18.08 21.12
C ILE A 219 10.07 19.21 21.97
N GLU A 220 11.37 19.46 21.84
CA GLU A 220 12.09 20.49 22.60
C GLU A 220 11.91 21.92 22.03
N HIS A 221 11.26 22.08 20.86
CA HIS A 221 11.12 23.39 20.23
C HIS A 221 10.18 24.34 21.03
N PRO A 222 10.61 25.57 21.39
CA PRO A 222 9.87 26.46 22.30
C PRO A 222 8.45 26.85 21.85
N ASP A 223 8.21 26.96 20.54
CA ASP A 223 6.91 27.37 19.98
C ASP A 223 5.81 26.29 20.13
N LEU A 224 6.20 25.02 20.31
CA LEU A 224 5.27 23.91 20.56
C LEU A 224 4.84 23.82 22.04
N ALA A 225 5.44 24.61 22.93
CA ALA A 225 5.13 24.60 24.36
C ALA A 225 3.74 25.19 24.72
N HIS A 226 3.07 25.85 23.78
CA HIS A 226 1.82 26.59 24.03
C HIS A 226 0.54 25.91 23.51
N GLY A 227 0.65 24.75 22.83
CA GLY A 227 -0.50 24.00 22.31
C GLY A 227 -0.55 22.56 22.84
N GLY A 228 -1.43 22.30 23.82
CA GLY A 228 -1.53 20.99 24.49
C GLY A 228 -1.80 19.80 23.55
N GLU A 229 -2.64 19.99 22.53
CA GLU A 229 -3.01 18.91 21.58
C GLU A 229 -1.83 18.46 20.70
N HIS A 230 -0.97 19.38 20.25
CA HIS A 230 0.21 19.03 19.46
C HIS A 230 1.23 18.22 20.27
N ARG A 231 1.33 18.48 21.58
CA ARG A 231 2.23 17.73 22.46
C ARG A 231 1.79 16.28 22.64
N GLU A 232 0.49 16.01 22.79
CA GLU A 232 -0.03 14.64 22.92
C GLU A 232 0.26 13.78 21.68
N VAL A 233 0.18 14.38 20.48
CA VAL A 233 0.56 13.70 19.23
C VAL A 233 2.06 13.38 19.23
N LEU A 234 2.91 14.34 19.56
CA LEU A 234 4.36 14.12 19.59
C LEU A 234 4.80 13.10 20.67
N GLU A 235 4.13 13.08 21.82
CA GLU A 235 4.35 12.05 22.85
C GLU A 235 3.95 10.66 22.35
N THR A 236 2.89 10.56 21.55
CA THR A 236 2.50 9.32 20.86
C THR A 236 3.57 8.90 19.84
N TYR A 237 4.11 9.82 19.05
CA TYR A 237 5.17 9.53 18.09
C TYR A 237 6.41 8.98 18.80
N ARG A 238 6.76 9.58 19.95
CA ARG A 238 7.85 9.09 20.79
C ARG A 238 7.57 7.70 21.34
N MET A 239 6.35 7.41 21.82
CA MET A 239 6.01 6.07 22.30
C MET A 239 6.24 5.02 21.20
N PHE A 240 5.80 5.28 19.97
CA PHE A 240 6.00 4.34 18.85
C PHE A 240 7.46 4.24 18.41
N ALA A 241 8.20 5.35 18.34
CA ALA A 241 9.61 5.33 17.94
C ALA A 241 10.52 4.54 18.91
N TYR A 242 10.09 4.35 20.15
CA TYR A 242 10.80 3.56 21.17
C TYR A 242 10.17 2.17 21.40
N ASP A 243 9.12 1.80 20.67
CA ASP A 243 8.48 0.49 20.79
C ASP A 243 9.42 -0.63 20.31
N GLU A 244 9.87 -1.49 21.23
CA GLU A 244 10.81 -2.58 20.95
C GLU A 244 10.20 -3.65 20.03
N GLY A 245 8.90 -3.93 20.16
CA GLY A 245 8.22 -4.93 19.35
C GLY A 245 8.03 -4.49 17.90
N TRP A 246 7.85 -3.18 17.66
CA TRP A 246 7.83 -2.60 16.33
C TRP A 246 9.20 -2.72 15.66
N GLN A 247 10.27 -2.42 16.39
CA GLN A 247 11.65 -2.56 15.92
C GLN A 247 12.01 -4.01 15.62
N GLU A 248 11.65 -4.94 16.50
CA GLU A 248 11.91 -6.37 16.32
C GLU A 248 11.24 -6.90 15.05
N LYS A 249 9.97 -6.56 14.81
CA LYS A 249 9.28 -6.94 13.56
C LYS A 249 9.97 -6.39 12.31
N MET A 250 10.49 -5.17 12.35
CA MET A 250 11.22 -4.60 11.21
C MET A 250 12.56 -5.32 11.00
N ARG A 251 13.28 -5.67 12.07
CA ARG A 251 14.50 -6.49 11.98
C ARG A 251 14.21 -7.87 11.40
N ASP A 252 13.16 -8.54 11.87
CA ASP A 252 12.76 -9.85 11.36
C ASP A 252 12.41 -9.80 9.87
N ALA A 253 11.72 -8.73 9.45
CA ALA A 253 11.43 -8.48 8.04
C ALA A 253 12.71 -8.30 7.21
N VAL A 254 13.71 -7.55 7.70
CA VAL A 254 15.02 -7.44 7.02
C VAL A 254 15.74 -8.80 6.98
N LEU A 255 15.76 -9.55 8.09
CA LEU A 255 16.35 -10.88 8.17
C LEU A 255 15.71 -11.89 7.21
N SER A 256 14.45 -11.68 6.84
CA SER A 256 13.76 -12.47 5.82
C SER A 256 14.21 -12.19 4.38
N GLY A 257 15.14 -11.24 4.18
CA GLY A 257 15.71 -10.88 2.88
C GLY A 257 15.14 -9.61 2.26
N LEU A 258 14.44 -8.77 3.03
CA LEU A 258 13.90 -7.49 2.56
C LEU A 258 14.90 -6.35 2.77
N THR A 259 14.89 -5.36 1.88
CA THR A 259 15.55 -4.06 2.10
C THR A 259 14.93 -3.34 3.30
N ALA A 260 15.67 -2.44 3.96
CA ALA A 260 15.20 -1.67 5.11
C ALA A 260 13.88 -0.94 4.83
N GLU A 261 13.77 -0.25 3.69
CA GLU A 261 12.54 0.45 3.30
C GLU A 261 11.33 -0.48 3.13
N ALA A 262 11.53 -1.64 2.50
CA ALA A 262 10.47 -2.64 2.31
C ALA A 262 10.08 -3.34 3.61
N ALA A 263 11.01 -3.51 4.54
CA ALA A 263 10.72 -4.04 5.87
C ALA A 263 9.80 -3.11 6.66
N VAL A 264 10.06 -1.80 6.64
CA VAL A 264 9.20 -0.80 7.27
C VAL A 264 7.79 -0.82 6.66
N ASP A 265 7.70 -0.82 5.32
CA ASP A 265 6.42 -0.86 4.61
C ASP A 265 5.63 -2.15 4.92
N ARG A 266 6.28 -3.32 4.93
CA ARG A 266 5.65 -4.59 5.30
C ARG A 266 5.05 -4.54 6.70
N VAL A 267 5.84 -4.11 7.70
CA VAL A 267 5.38 -4.04 9.11
C VAL A 267 4.22 -3.05 9.26
N GLN A 268 4.26 -1.94 8.53
CA GLN A 268 3.16 -0.98 8.49
C GLN A 268 1.87 -1.62 7.94
N GLN A 269 1.96 -2.36 6.82
CA GLN A 269 0.81 -3.07 6.24
C GLN A 269 0.21 -4.11 7.20
N GLU A 270 1.04 -4.88 7.89
CA GLU A 270 0.59 -5.85 8.90
C GLU A 270 -0.12 -5.19 10.09
N ASN A 271 0.42 -4.07 10.58
CA ASN A 271 -0.18 -3.32 11.69
C ASN A 271 -1.52 -2.71 11.27
N ARG A 272 -1.61 -2.18 10.04
CA ARG A 272 -2.89 -1.70 9.48
C ARG A 272 -3.94 -2.79 9.43
N ALA A 273 -3.57 -4.00 8.99
CA ALA A 273 -4.47 -5.15 8.94
C ALA A 273 -4.98 -5.59 10.32
N ARG A 274 -4.14 -5.49 11.35
CA ARG A 274 -4.54 -5.74 12.75
C ARG A 274 -5.50 -4.67 13.24
N MET A 275 -5.21 -3.39 12.98
CA MET A 275 -5.93 -2.28 13.59
C MET A 275 -7.34 -2.08 13.02
N TYR A 276 -7.60 -2.47 11.77
CA TYR A 276 -8.96 -2.47 11.20
C TYR A 276 -9.95 -3.41 11.91
N LYS A 277 -9.46 -4.33 12.74
CA LYS A 277 -10.31 -5.20 13.58
C LYS A 277 -10.70 -4.53 14.90
N ILE A 278 -10.03 -3.44 15.28
CA ILE A 278 -10.26 -2.71 16.51
C ILE A 278 -11.33 -1.64 16.28
N ARG A 279 -12.36 -1.60 17.14
CA ARG A 279 -13.51 -0.70 17.01
C ARG A 279 -13.37 0.61 17.81
N ASP A 280 -12.28 0.77 18.55
CA ASP A 280 -12.03 1.92 19.40
C ASP A 280 -11.70 3.18 18.55
N PRO A 281 -12.49 4.27 18.65
CA PRO A 281 -12.22 5.53 17.98
C PRO A 281 -10.87 6.16 18.33
N TYR A 282 -10.44 6.08 19.59
CA TYR A 282 -9.17 6.66 20.04
C TYR A 282 -7.98 5.96 19.37
N LEU A 283 -8.01 4.63 19.30
CA LEU A 283 -6.96 3.86 18.62
C LEU A 283 -6.93 4.13 17.12
N ARG A 284 -8.05 4.54 16.50
CA ARG A 284 -8.11 4.87 15.08
C ARG A 284 -7.41 6.19 14.76
N GLU A 285 -7.57 7.20 15.61
CA GLU A 285 -6.86 8.49 15.46
C GLU A 285 -5.35 8.30 15.53
N ARG A 286 -4.88 7.39 16.39
CA ARG A 286 -3.46 7.04 16.55
C ARG A 286 -2.88 6.18 15.42
N ILE A 287 -3.69 5.67 14.49
CA ILE A 287 -3.20 4.96 13.30
C ILE A 287 -2.52 5.92 12.34
N ALA A 288 -3.16 7.06 12.08
CA ALA A 288 -2.62 8.05 11.15
C ALA A 288 -1.25 8.56 11.64
N ASP A 289 -1.14 8.77 12.96
CA ASP A 289 0.10 9.08 13.66
C ASP A 289 1.20 8.04 13.42
N PHE A 290 0.85 6.76 13.52
CA PHE A 290 1.78 5.66 13.28
C PHE A 290 2.18 5.52 11.79
N GLU A 291 1.23 5.70 10.88
CA GLU A 291 1.49 5.66 9.43
C GLU A 291 2.41 6.81 8.99
N ASP A 292 2.26 8.00 9.58
CA ASP A 292 3.17 9.14 9.33
C ASP A 292 4.59 8.85 9.81
N LEU A 293 4.72 8.29 11.02
CA LEU A 293 6.02 7.88 11.57
C LEU A 293 6.74 6.86 10.67
N ALA A 294 6.02 5.85 10.18
CA ALA A 294 6.56 4.87 9.24
C ALA A 294 7.00 5.54 7.93
N THR A 295 6.20 6.44 7.38
CA THR A 295 6.53 7.19 6.15
C THR A 295 7.78 8.03 6.33
N ARG A 296 7.94 8.67 7.49
CA ARG A 296 9.15 9.42 7.85
C ARG A 296 10.38 8.53 7.97
N LEU A 297 10.24 7.35 8.57
CA LEU A 297 11.35 6.39 8.66
C LEU A 297 11.84 5.97 7.28
N ILE A 298 10.92 5.67 6.34
CA ILE A 298 11.31 5.30 4.98
C ILE A 298 12.03 6.48 4.28
N ARG A 299 11.61 7.73 4.49
CA ARG A 299 12.32 8.92 3.97
C ARG A 299 13.77 9.00 4.46
N ILE A 300 13.98 8.78 5.75
CA ILE A 300 15.33 8.76 6.35
C ILE A 300 16.17 7.65 5.72
N ILE A 301 15.64 6.43 5.58
CA ILE A 301 16.33 5.30 4.95
C ILE A 301 16.73 5.59 3.50
N GLN A 302 15.90 6.32 2.76
CA GLN A 302 16.19 6.74 1.38
C GLN A 302 17.18 7.90 1.28
N GLY A 303 17.55 8.52 2.41
CA GLY A 303 18.38 9.71 2.45
C GLY A 303 17.72 10.92 1.78
N ASP A 304 16.39 10.92 1.67
CA ASP A 304 15.65 11.99 1.02
C ASP A 304 15.60 13.22 1.93
N LYS A 305 16.60 14.10 1.76
CA LYS A 305 16.71 15.40 2.44
C LYS A 305 15.91 16.49 1.74
N SER A 306 14.98 16.13 0.84
CA SER A 306 14.15 17.13 0.18
C SER A 306 13.23 17.79 1.21
N ASP A 307 13.66 18.96 1.67
CA ASP A 307 12.82 19.85 2.45
C ASP A 307 11.81 20.46 1.48
N TYR A 308 10.63 19.84 1.35
CA TYR A 308 9.60 20.30 0.42
C TYR A 308 9.16 21.74 0.69
N ARG A 309 9.41 22.24 1.92
CA ARG A 309 9.19 23.63 2.31
C ARG A 309 10.03 24.61 1.47
N THR A 310 11.22 24.22 0.99
CA THR A 310 12.06 25.11 0.18
C THR A 310 11.57 25.32 -1.25
N LYS A 311 10.52 24.61 -1.69
CA LYS A 311 9.91 24.78 -3.03
C LYS A 311 8.58 25.56 -3.02
N LEU A 312 8.11 26.01 -1.86
CA LEU A 312 6.86 26.77 -1.78
C LEU A 312 7.08 28.21 -2.22
N THR A 313 6.38 28.63 -3.28
CA THR A 313 6.25 30.04 -3.67
C THR A 313 5.17 30.71 -2.82
N GLU A 314 5.18 32.04 -2.73
CA GLU A 314 4.17 32.80 -1.95
C GLU A 314 2.73 32.58 -2.45
N ASP A 315 2.54 32.20 -3.72
CA ASP A 315 1.26 31.90 -4.36
C ASP A 315 0.94 30.39 -4.42
N ALA A 316 1.63 29.55 -3.65
CA ALA A 316 1.40 28.11 -3.66
C ALA A 316 0.09 27.75 -2.92
N ILE A 317 -0.79 27.01 -3.60
CA ILE A 317 -1.89 26.28 -2.98
C ILE A 317 -1.41 24.85 -2.73
N LEU A 318 -1.12 24.52 -1.47
CA LEU A 318 -0.69 23.18 -1.10
C LEU A 318 -1.86 22.19 -1.21
N VAL A 319 -1.70 21.16 -2.04
CA VAL A 319 -2.66 20.06 -2.20
C VAL A 319 -2.05 18.79 -1.62
N ALA A 320 -2.64 18.28 -0.54
CA ALA A 320 -2.15 17.11 0.16
C ALA A 320 -3.26 16.08 0.36
N ARG A 321 -2.89 14.79 0.37
CA ARG A 321 -3.82 13.73 0.78
C ARG A 321 -4.02 13.73 2.29
N THR A 322 -2.93 13.95 3.01
CA THR A 322 -2.84 14.11 4.47
C THR A 322 -1.68 15.07 4.76
N ILE A 323 -1.81 15.88 5.82
CA ILE A 323 -0.71 16.69 6.36
C ILE A 323 -0.65 16.36 7.85
N GLY A 324 0.51 15.86 8.30
CA GLY A 324 0.74 15.55 9.71
C GLY A 324 0.93 16.82 10.54
N PRO A 325 0.70 16.78 11.87
CA PRO A 325 0.92 17.94 12.75
C PRO A 325 2.37 18.45 12.78
N ALA A 326 3.34 17.59 12.48
CA ALA A 326 4.74 17.97 12.36
C ALA A 326 5.09 18.63 10.99
N GLU A 327 4.20 18.50 10.01
CA GLU A 327 4.35 19.04 8.65
C GLU A 327 3.61 20.36 8.44
N LEU A 328 2.54 20.61 9.23
CA LEU A 328 1.91 21.93 9.40
C LEU A 328 2.91 22.96 9.94
#